data_AF-A0A7G5XFU3-F1
#
_entry.id   AF-A0A7G5XFU3-F1
#
_cell.length_a   1.000
_cell.length_b   1.000
_cell.length_c   1.000
_cell.angle_alpha   90.00
_cell.angle_beta   90.00
_cell.angle_gamma   90.00
#
_symmetry.space_group_name_H-M   'P 1'
#
loop_
_entity.id
_entity.type
_entity.pdbx_description
1 polymer ?
#
loop_
_entity_poly.entity_id
_entity_poly.type
_entity_poly.pdbx_seq_one_letter_code
_entity_poly.pdbx_strand_id
1 'polypeptide(L)'
;MRRCLFCYLPLESDEIDFHSACSKKMFGQAIPPELPYSAEQMQELGKEVIKSQMTVTGVQPKLSLDIANTKTKKEPKRFSIVGLWGGYILKPPTANYPQLPEVEDLTMHLATVAKIEVVPHSLIRLKSGELAYITRRIDRLKDRKLHMEDMCQLMERLTEDKYRGSYEQIAKAIEKYSVNPGLDIVIFFEQVLFSFLTGNADMHLKNFSLIRKVGKGYTLSPAYDMVATAIVNPADDEELALNLNGKKRKIKRSDFVAAFTNSGLESKQQQNIFNKMLNVKDTWLDFIESSFLSDDFKIAYKRLIEDRFVRLLTAK
;
A
#
# COMPACT_ATOMS: atom_id res chain seq x y z
N MET A 1 11.93 21.19 -11.12
CA MET A 1 11.17 21.82 -10.01
C MET A 1 10.99 20.78 -8.92
N ARG A 2 11.23 21.11 -7.64
CA ARG A 2 11.02 20.16 -6.54
C ARG A 2 9.51 19.93 -6.35
N ARG A 3 9.13 18.72 -5.92
CA ARG A 3 7.73 18.31 -5.72
C ARG A 3 7.52 17.91 -4.27
N CYS A 4 6.30 18.08 -3.78
CA CYS A 4 5.91 17.66 -2.45
C CYS A 4 5.90 16.13 -2.35
N LEU A 5 6.56 15.59 -1.33
CA LEU A 5 6.66 14.14 -1.02
C LEU A 5 5.32 13.48 -0.64
N PHE A 6 4.24 14.25 -0.52
CA PHE A 6 2.90 13.77 -0.16
C PHE A 6 1.86 13.91 -1.27
N CYS A 7 1.93 14.95 -2.12
CA CYS A 7 0.91 15.18 -3.15
C CYS A 7 1.46 15.27 -4.58
N TYR A 8 2.78 15.23 -4.74
CA TYR A 8 3.51 15.30 -6.01
C TYR A 8 3.34 16.61 -6.78
N LEU A 9 2.58 17.58 -6.25
CA LEU A 9 2.51 18.92 -6.83
C LEU A 9 3.81 19.69 -6.60
N PRO A 10 4.16 20.63 -7.50
CA PRO A 10 5.33 21.47 -7.33
C PRO A 10 5.33 22.23 -5.99
N LEU A 11 6.52 22.39 -5.42
CA LEU A 11 6.73 23.18 -4.21
C LEU A 11 6.96 24.66 -4.54
N GLU A 12 6.54 25.52 -3.62
CA GLU A 12 6.87 26.94 -3.64
C GLU A 12 8.36 27.16 -3.24
N SER A 13 8.89 28.36 -3.47
CA SER A 13 10.33 28.64 -3.35
C SER A 13 10.91 28.49 -1.93
N ASP A 14 10.09 28.58 -0.90
CA ASP A 14 10.45 28.43 0.52
C ASP A 14 10.19 27.02 1.08
N GLU A 15 9.55 26.14 0.30
CA GLU A 15 9.22 24.78 0.71
C GLU A 15 10.29 23.77 0.23
N ILE A 16 10.62 22.79 1.08
CA ILE A 16 11.70 21.82 0.79
C ILE A 16 11.14 20.48 0.29
N ASP A 17 10.29 19.84 1.10
CA ASP A 17 9.77 18.49 0.83
C ASP A 17 8.23 18.42 0.94
N PHE A 18 7.58 19.40 1.59
CA PHE A 18 6.14 19.36 1.87
C PHE A 18 5.51 20.73 1.74
N HIS A 19 4.30 20.77 1.16
CA HIS A 19 3.40 21.88 1.44
C HIS A 19 3.00 21.88 2.91
N SER A 20 2.84 23.05 3.49
CA SER A 20 2.36 23.21 4.89
C SER A 20 1.04 22.46 5.14
N ALA A 21 0.11 22.50 4.18
CA ALA A 21 -1.16 21.78 4.27
C ALA A 21 -0.99 20.25 4.19
N CYS A 22 -0.11 19.77 3.32
CA CYS A 22 0.21 18.35 3.16
C CYS A 22 0.83 17.77 4.42
N SER A 23 1.80 18.49 4.99
CA SER A 23 2.41 18.15 6.28
C SER A 23 1.36 18.09 7.39
N LYS A 24 0.43 19.05 7.46
CA LYS A 24 -0.63 19.05 8.46
C LYS A 24 -1.58 17.85 8.31
N LYS A 25 -1.89 17.46 7.09
CA LYS A 25 -2.74 16.29 6.80
C LYS A 25 -2.06 14.98 7.24
N MET A 26 -0.78 14.82 6.90
CA MET A 26 -0.03 13.60 7.20
C MET A 26 0.38 13.51 8.68
N PHE A 27 1.00 14.57 9.21
CA PHE A 27 1.67 14.58 10.51
C PHE A 27 0.94 15.36 11.60
N GLY A 28 -0.13 16.08 11.27
CA GLY A 28 -0.89 16.89 12.23
C GLY A 28 -0.28 18.27 12.55
N GLN A 29 0.76 18.68 11.83
CA GLN A 29 1.49 19.95 12.03
C GLN A 29 1.94 20.54 10.69
N ALA A 30 2.08 21.87 10.62
CA ALA A 30 2.45 22.56 9.37
C ALA A 30 3.88 22.27 8.90
N ILE A 31 4.82 22.15 9.85
CA ILE A 31 6.23 21.85 9.57
C ILE A 31 6.40 20.33 9.71
N PRO A 32 6.90 19.60 8.70
CA PRO A 32 7.05 18.14 8.78
C PRO A 32 8.00 17.77 9.92
N PRO A 33 7.75 16.66 10.65
CA PRO A 33 8.66 16.23 11.69
C PRO A 33 10.01 15.82 11.11
N GLU A 34 11.09 16.15 11.81
CA GLU A 34 12.43 15.70 11.41
C GLU A 34 12.58 14.19 11.58
N LEU A 35 13.26 13.54 10.64
CA LEU A 35 13.65 12.14 10.72
C LEU A 35 15.19 12.06 10.85
N PRO A 36 15.73 12.03 12.08
CA PRO A 36 17.15 12.30 12.34
C PRO A 36 18.08 11.09 12.08
N TYR A 37 17.68 10.17 11.20
CA TYR A 37 18.37 8.90 10.97
C TYR A 37 18.82 8.77 9.52
N SER A 38 20.03 8.26 9.30
CA SER A 38 20.54 7.93 7.96
C SER A 38 20.03 6.57 7.48
N ALA A 39 20.19 6.28 6.19
CA ALA A 39 19.90 4.98 5.60
C ALA A 39 20.71 3.84 6.26
N GLU A 40 21.98 4.08 6.57
CA GLU A 40 22.84 3.10 7.27
C GLU A 40 22.31 2.75 8.66
N GLN A 41 21.98 3.78 9.46
CA GLN A 41 21.39 3.58 10.79
C GLN A 41 20.05 2.83 10.69
N MET A 42 19.21 3.18 9.72
CA MET A 42 17.93 2.51 9.48
C MET A 42 18.09 1.05 9.08
N GLN A 43 19.11 0.72 8.30
CA GLN A 43 19.41 -0.67 7.94
C GLN A 43 19.90 -1.48 9.15
N GLU A 44 20.74 -0.90 10.00
CA GLU A 44 21.23 -1.54 11.23
C GLU A 44 20.06 -1.85 12.17
N LEU A 45 19.24 -0.85 12.47
CA LEU A 45 18.02 -1.00 13.27
C LEU A 45 17.03 -1.99 12.66
N GLY A 46 16.90 -1.98 11.33
CA GLY A 46 16.08 -2.93 10.60
C GLY A 46 16.55 -4.38 10.79
N LYS A 47 17.87 -4.62 10.78
CA LYS A 47 18.44 -5.96 11.05
C LYS A 47 18.14 -6.43 12.46
N GLU A 48 18.16 -5.55 13.46
CA GLU A 48 17.79 -5.90 14.84
C GLU A 48 16.31 -6.27 14.95
N VAL A 49 15.42 -5.51 14.29
CA VAL A 49 13.99 -5.81 14.26
C VAL A 49 13.72 -7.15 13.55
N ILE A 50 14.36 -7.41 12.40
CA ILE A 50 14.20 -8.68 11.69
C ILE A 50 14.74 -9.85 12.52
N LYS A 51 15.88 -9.71 13.20
CA LYS A 51 16.40 -10.75 14.10
C LYS A 51 15.45 -11.05 15.26
N SER A 52 14.71 -10.04 15.73
CA SER A 52 13.70 -10.19 16.80
C SER A 52 12.37 -10.80 16.30
N GLN A 53 12.09 -10.72 14.99
CA GLN A 53 10.91 -11.29 14.36
C GLN A 53 11.29 -12.58 13.63
N MET A 54 11.08 -13.73 14.26
CA MET A 54 11.28 -15.02 13.62
C MET A 54 10.48 -15.08 12.30
N THR A 55 11.20 -15.35 11.20
CA THR A 55 10.79 -15.84 9.88
C THR A 55 10.76 -14.86 8.69
N VAL A 56 11.32 -15.38 7.59
CA VAL A 56 11.37 -14.96 6.17
C VAL A 56 12.49 -13.99 5.78
N THR A 57 13.44 -14.53 5.00
CA THR A 57 14.51 -13.82 4.29
C THR A 57 13.93 -12.89 3.21
N GLY A 58 14.46 -11.67 3.09
CA GLY A 58 14.05 -10.72 2.03
C GLY A 58 12.92 -9.74 2.41
N VAL A 59 12.45 -9.77 3.66
CA VAL A 59 11.43 -8.83 4.16
C VAL A 59 12.04 -7.44 4.36
N GLN A 60 11.43 -6.42 3.76
CA GLN A 60 11.79 -5.02 4.00
C GLN A 60 11.59 -4.69 5.50
N PRO A 61 12.58 -4.10 6.19
CA PRO A 61 12.43 -3.75 7.59
C PRO A 61 11.28 -2.74 7.76
N LYS A 62 10.41 -3.00 8.74
CA LYS A 62 9.32 -2.10 9.12
C LYS A 62 9.60 -1.58 10.53
N LEU A 63 9.81 -0.27 10.65
CA LEU A 63 10.13 0.40 11.91
C LEU A 63 8.91 1.14 12.42
N SER A 64 8.56 0.97 13.70
CA SER A 64 7.48 1.75 14.30
C SER A 64 8.02 3.07 14.81
N LEU A 65 7.40 4.16 14.39
CA LEU A 65 7.77 5.52 14.79
C LEU A 65 6.62 6.21 15.51
N ASP A 66 6.97 7.18 16.35
CA ASP A 66 6.03 8.18 16.84
C ASP A 66 6.68 9.57 16.83
N ILE A 67 5.84 10.61 16.84
CA ILE A 67 6.28 12.00 16.88
C ILE A 67 6.52 12.38 18.35
N ALA A 68 7.78 12.61 18.71
CA ALA A 68 8.14 12.95 20.08
C ALA A 68 7.48 14.25 20.54
N ASN A 69 6.98 14.27 21.78
CA ASN A 69 6.50 15.49 22.42
C ASN A 69 7.68 16.40 22.76
N THR A 70 7.81 17.52 22.06
CA THR A 70 8.80 18.56 22.38
C THR A 70 8.32 19.41 23.56
N LYS A 71 9.25 19.84 24.43
CA LYS A 71 8.94 20.71 25.58
C LYS A 71 8.60 22.15 25.17
N THR A 72 8.96 22.56 23.95
CA THR A 72 8.80 23.92 23.42
C THR A 72 8.01 23.89 22.12
N LYS A 73 7.04 24.80 21.95
CA LYS A 73 6.18 24.88 20.75
C LYS A 73 6.91 25.35 19.47
N LYS A 74 8.18 25.78 19.57
CA LYS A 74 8.93 26.42 18.48
C LYS A 74 9.91 25.50 17.75
N GLU A 75 10.29 24.36 18.31
CA GLU A 75 11.15 23.39 17.62
C GLU A 75 10.32 22.43 16.77
N PRO A 76 10.77 22.09 15.54
CA PRO A 76 10.13 21.04 14.77
C PRO A 76 10.15 19.75 15.58
N LYS A 77 8.99 19.10 15.69
CA LYS A 77 8.94 17.78 16.33
C LYS A 77 9.80 16.81 15.53
N ARG A 78 10.28 15.76 16.17
CA ARG A 78 11.07 14.72 15.52
C ARG A 78 10.41 13.36 15.65
N PHE A 79 10.67 12.49 14.69
CA PHE A 79 10.37 11.08 14.82
C PHE A 79 11.35 10.41 15.78
N SER A 80 10.81 9.55 16.63
CA SER A 80 11.56 8.61 17.45
C SER A 80 11.10 7.19 17.14
N ILE A 81 12.04 6.26 17.10
CA ILE A 81 11.73 4.84 17.04
C ILE A 81 11.10 4.43 18.37
N VAL A 82 9.97 3.75 18.28
CA VAL A 82 9.22 3.26 19.44
C VAL A 82 8.80 1.81 19.22
N GLY A 83 8.34 1.16 20.28
CA GLY A 83 7.79 -0.19 20.19
C GLY A 83 6.39 -0.22 19.57
N LEU A 84 5.58 -1.19 20.00
CA LEU A 84 4.26 -1.54 19.45
C LEU A 84 3.18 -0.44 19.46
N TRP A 85 3.49 0.74 20.03
CA TRP A 85 2.58 1.86 20.23
C TRP A 85 2.78 3.01 19.25
N GLY A 86 3.78 2.94 18.37
CA GLY A 86 4.02 4.01 17.40
C GLY A 86 2.83 4.27 16.49
N GLY A 87 2.57 5.56 16.22
CA GLY A 87 1.51 6.01 15.32
C GLY A 87 1.86 5.85 13.84
N TYR A 88 3.11 5.56 13.51
CA TYR A 88 3.61 5.46 12.14
C TYR A 88 4.42 4.19 11.92
N ILE A 89 4.48 3.77 10.66
CA ILE A 89 5.35 2.71 10.17
C ILE A 89 6.24 3.32 9.10
N LEU A 90 7.56 3.20 9.27
CA LEU A 90 8.56 3.59 8.30
C LEU A 90 9.14 2.35 7.62
N LYS A 91 9.29 2.43 6.29
CA LYS A 91 9.95 1.43 5.47
C LYS A 91 11.09 2.11 4.70
N PRO A 92 12.36 1.94 5.15
CA PRO A 92 13.51 2.54 4.49
C PRO A 92 13.83 1.81 3.17
N PRO A 93 14.64 2.44 2.30
CA PRO A 93 15.19 1.77 1.13
C PRO A 93 16.17 0.67 1.57
N THR A 94 16.37 -0.32 0.69
CA THR A 94 17.34 -1.40 0.92
C THR A 94 18.37 -1.40 -0.19
N ALA A 95 19.57 -1.94 0.06
CA ALA A 95 20.64 -1.98 -0.95
C ALA A 95 20.21 -2.69 -2.25
N ASN A 96 19.40 -3.75 -2.14
CA ASN A 96 18.90 -4.49 -3.30
C ASN A 96 17.74 -3.80 -4.01
N TYR A 97 16.99 -2.94 -3.30
CA TYR A 97 15.80 -2.27 -3.81
C TYR A 97 15.78 -0.79 -3.37
N PRO A 98 16.61 0.06 -4.01
CA PRO A 98 16.81 1.44 -3.57
C PRO A 98 15.58 2.33 -3.78
N GLN A 99 14.79 2.09 -4.84
CA GLN A 99 13.57 2.87 -5.16
C GLN A 99 12.27 2.21 -4.67
N LEU A 100 12.35 1.17 -3.83
CA LEU A 100 11.18 0.45 -3.30
C LEU A 100 10.21 1.38 -2.53
N PRO A 101 10.69 2.31 -1.68
CA PRO A 101 9.82 3.31 -1.05
C PRO A 101 8.99 4.13 -2.05
N GLU A 102 9.63 4.63 -3.11
CA GLU A 102 9.01 5.46 -4.15
C GLU A 102 8.02 4.65 -4.99
N VAL A 103 8.33 3.37 -5.26
CA VAL A 103 7.41 2.45 -5.95
C VAL A 103 6.16 2.21 -5.10
N GLU A 104 6.30 1.97 -3.80
CA GLU A 104 5.16 1.78 -2.89
C GLU A 104 4.31 3.07 -2.80
N ASP A 105 4.94 4.23 -2.58
CA ASP A 105 4.21 5.50 -2.47
C ASP A 105 3.46 5.86 -3.75
N LEU A 106 4.10 5.69 -4.91
CA LEU A 106 3.45 5.90 -6.20
C LEU A 106 2.27 4.94 -6.39
N THR A 107 2.44 3.65 -6.07
CA THR A 107 1.38 2.66 -6.24
C THR A 107 0.18 2.99 -5.35
N MET A 108 0.42 3.41 -4.10
CA MET A 108 -0.63 3.88 -3.19
C MET A 108 -1.32 5.17 -3.70
N HIS A 109 -0.58 6.07 -4.35
CA HIS A 109 -1.18 7.22 -5.05
C HIS A 109 -2.04 6.81 -6.24
N LEU A 110 -1.62 5.83 -7.07
CA LEU A 110 -2.44 5.32 -8.17
C LEU A 110 -3.76 4.71 -7.65
N ALA A 111 -3.73 4.01 -6.52
CA ALA A 111 -4.93 3.53 -5.85
C ALA A 111 -5.86 4.68 -5.45
N THR A 112 -5.31 5.78 -4.91
CA THR A 112 -6.08 6.99 -4.60
C THR A 112 -6.70 7.62 -5.85
N VAL A 113 -5.97 7.70 -6.97
CA VAL A 113 -6.49 8.18 -8.27
C VAL A 113 -7.66 7.30 -8.73
N ALA A 114 -7.57 5.98 -8.54
CA ALA A 114 -8.66 5.04 -8.76
C ALA A 114 -9.81 5.17 -7.76
N LYS A 115 -9.75 6.03 -6.74
CA LYS A 115 -10.74 6.12 -5.66
C LYS A 115 -10.85 4.82 -4.83
N ILE A 116 -9.73 4.15 -4.62
CA ILE A 116 -9.58 3.12 -3.58
C ILE A 116 -9.18 3.86 -2.29
N GLU A 117 -9.87 3.57 -1.19
CA GLU A 117 -9.50 4.12 0.11
C GLU A 117 -8.17 3.49 0.57
N VAL A 118 -7.16 4.32 0.83
CA VAL A 118 -5.83 3.90 1.29
C VAL A 118 -5.52 4.47 2.67
N VAL A 119 -4.63 3.81 3.41
CA VAL A 119 -4.05 4.39 4.64
C VAL A 119 -3.30 5.69 4.30
N PRO A 120 -3.22 6.67 5.22
CA PRO A 120 -2.40 7.86 4.99
C PRO A 120 -0.94 7.46 4.79
N HIS A 121 -0.36 7.88 3.68
CA HIS A 121 1.01 7.55 3.30
C HIS A 121 1.73 8.79 2.74
N SER A 122 3.04 8.71 2.67
CA SER A 122 3.92 9.73 2.11
C SER A 122 5.32 9.15 1.90
N LEU A 123 6.13 9.81 1.09
CA LEU A 123 7.58 9.73 1.21
C LEU A 123 8.08 10.65 2.34
N ILE A 124 9.21 10.31 2.94
CA ILE A 124 9.95 11.15 3.88
C ILE A 124 11.44 10.99 3.65
N ARG A 125 12.18 12.09 3.78
CA ARG A 125 13.63 12.09 3.55
C ARG A 125 14.40 11.67 4.80
N LEU A 126 15.32 10.72 4.63
CA LEU A 126 16.30 10.35 5.63
C LEU A 126 17.38 11.43 5.76
N LYS A 127 18.12 11.43 6.87
CA LYS A 127 19.22 12.38 7.10
C LYS A 127 20.30 12.33 6.02
N SER A 128 20.50 11.17 5.42
CA SER A 128 21.45 10.94 4.31
C SER A 128 20.91 11.31 2.93
N GLY A 129 19.63 11.70 2.82
CA GLY A 129 19.02 12.25 1.60
C GLY A 129 18.10 11.30 0.84
N GLU A 130 18.21 9.98 1.06
CA GLU A 130 17.36 8.97 0.45
C GLU A 130 15.90 9.09 0.94
N LEU A 131 14.98 8.60 0.12
CA LEU A 131 13.56 8.59 0.45
C LEU A 131 13.20 7.27 1.13
N ALA A 132 12.34 7.37 2.14
CA ALA A 132 11.72 6.25 2.82
C ALA A 132 10.20 6.40 2.74
N TYR A 133 9.48 5.28 2.78
CA TYR A 133 8.03 5.27 2.79
C TYR A 133 7.55 5.36 4.22
N ILE A 134 6.59 6.24 4.49
CA ILE A 134 5.98 6.38 5.81
C ILE A 134 4.46 6.31 5.70
N THR A 135 3.84 5.49 6.54
CA THR A 135 2.39 5.43 6.66
C THR A 135 1.94 5.65 8.09
N ARG A 136 0.79 6.32 8.26
CA ARG A 136 0.15 6.48 9.55
C ARG A 136 -0.76 5.30 9.83
N ARG A 137 -0.59 4.69 10.99
CA ARG A 137 -1.42 3.57 11.44
C ARG A 137 -2.87 4.01 11.65
N ILE A 138 -3.78 3.29 11.02
CA ILE A 138 -5.24 3.51 11.15
C ILE A 138 -5.85 2.74 12.33
N ASP A 139 -5.13 1.77 12.87
CA ASP A 139 -5.50 0.99 14.05
C ASP A 139 -5.02 1.64 15.37
N ARG A 140 -4.59 2.91 15.29
CA ARG A 140 -4.16 3.75 16.42
C ARG A 140 -5.03 5.00 16.47
N LEU A 141 -5.76 5.16 17.57
CA LEU A 141 -6.36 6.42 18.00
C LEU A 141 -5.52 6.98 19.15
N LYS A 142 -5.60 8.30 19.39
CA LYS A 142 -4.79 9.01 20.38
C LYS A 142 -4.69 8.32 21.75
N ASP A 143 -5.75 7.64 22.17
CA ASP A 143 -5.91 7.07 23.51
C ASP A 143 -6.24 5.57 23.50
N ARG A 144 -6.37 4.94 22.32
CA ARG A 144 -6.72 3.50 22.22
C ARG A 144 -6.34 2.86 20.89
N LYS A 145 -6.19 1.53 20.90
CA LYS A 145 -6.04 0.71 19.69
C LYS A 145 -7.41 0.30 19.14
N LEU A 146 -7.55 0.32 17.83
CA LEU A 146 -8.69 -0.34 17.17
C LEU A 146 -8.31 -1.78 16.87
N HIS A 147 -9.28 -2.68 16.95
CA HIS A 147 -9.08 -4.08 16.56
C HIS A 147 -8.99 -4.12 15.03
N MET A 148 -7.91 -4.70 14.53
CA MET A 148 -7.67 -4.91 13.11
C MET A 148 -7.06 -6.29 12.98
N GLU A 149 -7.70 -7.15 12.19
CA GLU A 149 -7.33 -8.55 12.02
C GLU A 149 -7.09 -8.82 10.54
N ASP A 150 -5.94 -9.42 10.22
CA ASP A 150 -5.61 -9.81 8.86
C ASP A 150 -6.31 -11.12 8.44
N MET A 151 -6.32 -11.44 7.14
CA MET A 151 -7.02 -12.63 6.66
C MET A 151 -6.36 -13.94 7.09
N CYS A 152 -5.07 -13.95 7.47
CA CYS A 152 -4.52 -15.15 8.11
C CYS A 152 -5.21 -15.39 9.46
N GLN A 153 -5.36 -14.35 10.29
CA GLN A 153 -6.01 -14.45 11.59
C GLN A 153 -7.49 -14.84 11.46
N LEU A 154 -8.25 -14.14 10.61
CA LEU A 154 -9.69 -14.38 10.43
C LEU A 154 -10.00 -15.77 9.86
N MET A 155 -9.06 -16.36 9.14
CA MET A 155 -9.16 -17.69 8.55
C MET A 155 -8.41 -18.76 9.35
N GLU A 156 -7.93 -18.43 10.56
CA GLU A 156 -7.23 -19.35 11.47
C GLU A 156 -5.99 -20.01 10.84
N ARG A 157 -5.23 -19.24 10.06
CA ARG A 157 -4.00 -19.67 9.38
C ARG A 157 -2.75 -19.13 10.07
N LEU A 158 -1.67 -19.91 10.02
CA LEU A 158 -0.36 -19.47 10.44
C LEU A 158 0.19 -18.39 9.49
N THR A 159 1.08 -17.53 9.98
CA THR A 159 1.74 -16.48 9.17
C THR A 159 2.53 -17.07 8.00
N GLU A 160 3.10 -18.26 8.17
CA GLU A 160 3.83 -18.99 7.12
C GLU A 160 2.92 -19.40 5.95
N ASP A 161 1.63 -19.58 6.22
CA ASP A 161 0.63 -19.94 5.21
C ASP A 161 0.06 -18.70 4.48
N LYS A 162 0.67 -17.52 4.61
CA LYS A 162 0.16 -16.26 4.02
C LYS A 162 -0.08 -16.31 2.50
N TYR A 163 0.66 -17.16 1.76
CA TYR A 163 0.48 -17.39 0.32
C TYR A 163 -0.44 -18.58 -0.03
N ARG A 164 -0.93 -19.32 0.97
CA ARG A 164 -1.76 -20.52 0.79
C ARG A 164 -3.23 -20.15 0.92
N GLY A 165 -3.77 -19.60 -0.16
CA GLY A 165 -5.20 -19.32 -0.26
C GLY A 165 -5.61 -18.81 -1.64
N SER A 166 -6.86 -18.37 -1.73
CA SER A 166 -7.41 -17.72 -2.92
C SER A 166 -8.15 -16.43 -2.56
N TYR A 167 -8.28 -15.52 -3.52
CA TYR A 167 -9.02 -14.28 -3.31
C TYR A 167 -10.52 -14.54 -3.02
N GLU A 168 -11.10 -15.62 -3.56
CA GLU A 168 -12.46 -16.04 -3.24
C GLU A 168 -12.60 -16.53 -1.79
N GLN A 169 -11.56 -17.10 -1.19
CA GLN A 169 -11.58 -17.44 0.23
C GLN A 169 -11.55 -16.19 1.11
N ILE A 170 -10.84 -15.14 0.70
CA ILE A 170 -10.91 -13.83 1.36
C ILE A 170 -12.31 -13.25 1.22
N ALA A 171 -12.92 -13.30 0.03
CA ALA A 171 -14.28 -12.83 -0.17
C ALA A 171 -15.29 -13.53 0.76
N LYS A 172 -15.17 -14.85 0.96
CA LYS A 172 -15.97 -15.60 1.95
C LYS A 172 -15.71 -15.17 3.40
N ALA A 173 -14.47 -14.84 3.75
CA ALA A 173 -14.16 -14.31 5.08
C ALA A 173 -14.77 -12.93 5.29
N ILE A 174 -14.71 -12.05 4.28
CA ILE A 174 -15.39 -10.75 4.28
C ILE A 174 -16.90 -10.94 4.43
N GLU A 175 -17.50 -11.84 3.66
CA GLU A 175 -18.92 -12.18 3.72
C GLU A 175 -19.35 -12.59 5.13
N LYS A 176 -18.52 -13.40 5.79
CA LYS A 176 -18.80 -13.93 7.13
C LYS A 176 -18.66 -12.89 8.24
N TYR A 177 -17.63 -12.04 8.18
CA TYR A 177 -17.21 -11.22 9.32
C TYR A 177 -17.45 -9.72 9.16
N SER A 178 -17.66 -9.22 7.94
CA SER A 178 -17.99 -7.82 7.72
C SER A 178 -19.44 -7.52 8.09
N VAL A 179 -19.68 -6.33 8.66
CA VAL A 179 -21.04 -5.81 8.86
C VAL A 179 -21.65 -5.22 7.59
N ASN A 180 -20.88 -5.08 6.50
CA ASN A 180 -21.35 -4.61 5.20
C ASN A 180 -20.70 -5.41 4.05
N PRO A 181 -20.99 -6.72 3.97
CA PRO A 181 -20.25 -7.64 3.10
C PRO A 181 -20.37 -7.30 1.61
N GLY A 182 -21.56 -6.91 1.14
CA GLY A 182 -21.76 -6.60 -0.29
C GLY A 182 -20.90 -5.43 -0.78
N LEU A 183 -20.78 -4.36 0.01
CA LEU A 183 -19.90 -3.23 -0.32
C LEU A 183 -18.43 -3.61 -0.19
N ASP A 184 -18.07 -4.29 0.90
CA ASP A 184 -16.69 -4.65 1.19
C ASP A 184 -16.12 -5.65 0.17
N ILE A 185 -16.93 -6.57 -0.36
CA ILE A 185 -16.52 -7.48 -1.44
C ILE A 185 -16.25 -6.71 -2.74
N VAL A 186 -17.05 -5.69 -3.07
CA VAL A 186 -16.79 -4.81 -4.22
C VAL A 186 -15.45 -4.10 -4.04
N ILE A 187 -15.25 -3.43 -2.89
CA ILE A 187 -14.00 -2.70 -2.60
C ILE A 187 -12.80 -3.66 -2.61
N PHE A 188 -12.94 -4.85 -2.03
CA PHE A 188 -11.91 -5.87 -2.05
C PHE A 188 -11.51 -6.25 -3.48
N PHE A 189 -12.47 -6.53 -4.36
CA PHE A 189 -12.16 -6.90 -5.73
C PHE A 189 -11.62 -5.72 -6.57
N GLU A 190 -11.96 -4.47 -6.23
CA GLU A 190 -11.24 -3.31 -6.76
C GLU A 190 -9.77 -3.35 -6.37
N GLN A 191 -9.43 -3.68 -5.12
CA GLN A 191 -8.03 -3.82 -4.68
C GLN A 191 -7.30 -4.98 -5.37
N VAL A 192 -7.97 -6.12 -5.62
CA VAL A 192 -7.39 -7.27 -6.33
C VAL A 192 -7.14 -6.92 -7.81
N LEU A 193 -8.12 -6.32 -8.49
CA LEU A 193 -7.97 -5.91 -9.88
C LEU A 193 -6.89 -4.83 -10.03
N PHE A 194 -6.87 -3.87 -9.11
CA PHE A 194 -5.83 -2.85 -9.02
C PHE A 194 -4.45 -3.49 -8.88
N SER A 195 -4.28 -4.42 -7.93
CA SER A 195 -3.02 -5.12 -7.68
C SER A 195 -2.51 -5.86 -8.92
N PHE A 196 -3.40 -6.51 -9.68
CA PHE A 196 -3.02 -7.11 -10.96
C PHE A 196 -2.56 -6.08 -11.99
N LEU A 197 -3.32 -4.99 -12.16
CA LEU A 197 -3.03 -3.94 -13.14
C LEU A 197 -1.71 -3.24 -12.87
N THR A 198 -1.38 -3.03 -11.60
CA THR A 198 -0.12 -2.41 -11.17
C THR A 198 1.02 -3.41 -10.97
N GLY A 199 0.78 -4.71 -11.15
CA GLY A 199 1.77 -5.79 -10.96
C GLY A 199 2.28 -5.93 -9.53
N ASN A 200 1.37 -5.86 -8.56
CA ASN A 200 1.63 -6.28 -7.18
C ASN A 200 1.40 -7.80 -7.06
N ALA A 201 2.48 -8.56 -7.24
CA ALA A 201 2.49 -10.01 -7.09
C ALA A 201 2.68 -10.49 -5.63
N ASP A 202 2.76 -9.59 -4.65
CA ASP A 202 2.92 -9.91 -3.22
C ASP A 202 1.68 -9.56 -2.37
N MET A 203 0.54 -9.27 -3.01
CA MET A 203 -0.73 -8.97 -2.32
C MET A 203 -1.40 -10.24 -1.74
N HIS A 204 -0.88 -10.73 -0.61
CA HIS A 204 -1.23 -12.01 0.03
C HIS A 204 -2.22 -11.84 1.21
N LEU A 205 -2.54 -12.93 1.94
CA LEU A 205 -3.58 -12.92 2.99
C LEU A 205 -3.37 -11.83 4.06
N LYS A 206 -2.12 -11.56 4.45
CA LYS A 206 -1.81 -10.56 5.48
C LYS A 206 -1.90 -9.09 5.03
N ASN A 207 -2.15 -8.83 3.74
CA ASN A 207 -2.34 -7.47 3.23
C ASN A 207 -3.81 -7.04 3.17
N PHE A 208 -4.72 -7.95 3.53
CA PHE A 208 -6.14 -7.66 3.66
C PHE A 208 -6.52 -7.81 5.12
N SER A 209 -7.28 -6.85 5.64
CA SER A 209 -7.73 -6.86 7.03
C SER A 209 -9.14 -6.36 7.16
N LEU A 210 -9.83 -6.82 8.21
CA LEU A 210 -11.00 -6.16 8.71
C LEU A 210 -10.61 -5.30 9.91
N ILE A 211 -11.08 -4.05 9.93
CA ILE A 211 -10.88 -3.12 11.03
C ILE A 211 -12.22 -2.80 11.70
N ARG A 212 -12.25 -2.83 13.03
CA ARG A 212 -13.45 -2.52 13.82
C ARG A 212 -13.67 -1.02 13.88
N LYS A 213 -14.68 -0.53 13.14
CA LYS A 213 -15.16 0.84 13.24
C LYS A 213 -16.03 1.00 14.50
N VAL A 214 -15.74 2.04 15.28
CA VAL A 214 -16.43 2.36 16.54
C VAL A 214 -17.94 2.47 16.29
N GLY A 215 -18.74 1.66 17.00
CA GLY A 215 -20.20 1.66 16.89
C GLY A 215 -20.77 1.04 15.61
N LYS A 216 -19.96 0.48 14.70
CA LYS A 216 -20.42 -0.13 13.45
C LYS A 216 -20.10 -1.62 13.35
N GLY A 217 -18.93 -2.04 13.81
CA GLY A 217 -18.43 -3.42 13.66
C GLY A 217 -17.24 -3.50 12.71
N TYR A 218 -16.89 -4.70 12.26
CA TYR A 218 -15.77 -4.95 11.37
C TYR A 218 -16.14 -4.63 9.91
N THR A 219 -15.30 -3.86 9.24
CA THR A 219 -15.38 -3.61 7.79
C THR A 219 -14.01 -3.77 7.17
N LEU A 220 -13.92 -3.96 5.86
CA LEU A 220 -12.64 -3.96 5.15
C LEU A 220 -11.85 -2.68 5.49
N SER A 221 -10.58 -2.84 5.81
CA SER A 221 -9.70 -1.72 6.07
C SER A 221 -9.39 -0.96 4.78
N PRO A 222 -9.05 0.34 4.87
CA PRO A 222 -8.28 1.00 3.84
C PRO A 222 -7.11 0.13 3.37
N ALA A 223 -6.82 0.17 2.07
CA ALA A 223 -5.68 -0.52 1.48
C ALA A 223 -4.35 -0.03 2.05
N TYR A 224 -3.39 -0.93 2.18
CA TYR A 224 -2.03 -0.67 2.63
C TYR A 224 -1.07 -1.69 1.98
N ASP A 225 0.23 -1.41 2.01
CA ASP A 225 1.28 -2.30 1.48
C ASP A 225 1.05 -2.67 -0.01
N MET A 226 0.51 -1.76 -0.82
CA MET A 226 0.39 -1.97 -2.27
C MET A 226 1.67 -1.54 -2.97
N VAL A 227 2.39 -2.49 -3.56
CA VAL A 227 3.69 -2.25 -4.19
C VAL A 227 3.76 -2.95 -5.54
N ALA A 228 4.19 -2.27 -6.60
CA ALA A 228 4.44 -2.89 -7.90
C ALA A 228 5.71 -3.77 -7.87
N THR A 229 5.61 -4.96 -7.29
CA THR A 229 6.75 -5.89 -7.16
C THR A 229 7.31 -6.32 -8.50
N ALA A 230 6.49 -6.37 -9.55
CA ALA A 230 6.90 -6.77 -10.90
C ALA A 230 7.96 -5.84 -11.53
N ILE A 231 8.01 -4.55 -11.17
CA ILE A 231 9.05 -3.62 -11.68
C ILE A 231 10.28 -3.57 -10.76
N VAL A 232 10.13 -3.99 -9.50
CA VAL A 232 11.21 -4.04 -8.51
C VAL A 232 12.00 -5.34 -8.62
N ASN A 233 11.31 -6.45 -8.89
CA ASN A 233 11.89 -7.78 -9.08
C ASN A 233 11.34 -8.42 -10.37
N PRO A 234 11.79 -7.99 -11.55
CA PRO A 234 11.27 -8.48 -12.84
C PRO A 234 11.59 -9.95 -13.14
N ALA A 235 12.42 -10.60 -12.31
CA ALA A 235 12.70 -12.03 -12.41
C ALA A 235 11.59 -12.89 -11.80
N ASP A 236 10.72 -12.32 -10.96
CA ASP A 236 9.52 -13.00 -10.45
C ASP A 236 8.43 -12.96 -11.53
N ASP A 237 7.99 -14.14 -11.95
CA ASP A 237 7.02 -14.31 -13.03
C ASP A 237 5.58 -14.56 -12.53
N GLU A 238 5.35 -14.48 -11.22
CA GLU A 238 4.00 -14.45 -10.66
C GLU A 238 3.29 -13.12 -10.97
N GLU A 239 1.98 -13.20 -11.26
CA GLU A 239 1.16 -12.00 -11.52
C GLU A 239 0.26 -11.65 -10.32
N LEU A 240 0.03 -12.62 -9.44
CA LEU A 240 -0.81 -12.53 -8.24
C LEU A 240 -0.22 -13.40 -7.12
N ALA A 241 -0.32 -12.94 -5.88
CA ALA A 241 0.19 -13.69 -4.72
C ALA A 241 -0.68 -14.90 -4.36
N LEU A 242 -1.99 -14.80 -4.58
CA LEU A 242 -3.00 -15.81 -4.28
C LEU A 242 -3.70 -16.28 -5.55
N ASN A 243 -4.35 -17.44 -5.49
CA ASN A 243 -5.11 -17.93 -6.62
C ASN A 243 -6.32 -17.01 -6.89
N LEU A 244 -6.56 -16.73 -8.17
CA LEU A 244 -7.80 -16.17 -8.72
C LEU A 244 -8.30 -17.14 -9.78
N ASN A 245 -9.48 -17.70 -9.60
CA ASN A 245 -10.02 -18.76 -10.46
C ASN A 245 -9.00 -19.91 -10.66
N GLY A 246 -8.32 -20.31 -9.58
CA GLY A 246 -7.31 -21.37 -9.59
C GLY A 246 -5.97 -21.02 -10.24
N LYS A 247 -5.71 -19.74 -10.57
CA LYS A 247 -4.49 -19.30 -11.27
C LYS A 247 -3.79 -18.16 -10.54
N LYS A 248 -2.48 -18.07 -10.72
CA LYS A 248 -1.64 -16.90 -10.33
C LYS A 248 -0.96 -16.21 -11.51
N ARG A 249 -0.99 -16.85 -12.69
CA ARG A 249 -0.34 -16.41 -13.92
C ARG A 249 -1.27 -16.53 -15.11
N LYS A 250 -0.93 -15.83 -16.19
CA LYS A 250 -1.73 -15.75 -17.42
C LYS A 250 -3.18 -15.35 -17.12
N ILE A 251 -3.37 -14.49 -16.13
CA ILE A 251 -4.68 -14.02 -15.68
C ILE A 251 -5.35 -13.21 -16.80
N LYS A 252 -6.62 -13.50 -17.04
CA LYS A 252 -7.46 -12.83 -18.04
C LYS A 252 -8.69 -12.21 -17.38
N ARG A 253 -9.42 -11.39 -18.15
CA ARG A 253 -10.72 -10.83 -17.71
C ARG A 253 -11.70 -11.91 -17.26
N SER A 254 -11.75 -13.04 -17.95
CA SER A 254 -12.65 -14.15 -17.62
C SER A 254 -12.37 -14.78 -16.25
N ASP A 255 -11.11 -14.78 -15.81
CA ASP A 255 -10.74 -15.26 -14.46
C ASP A 255 -11.29 -14.33 -13.37
N PHE A 256 -11.22 -13.01 -13.59
CA PHE A 256 -11.87 -12.03 -12.71
C PHE A 256 -13.40 -12.18 -12.70
N VAL A 257 -14.03 -12.30 -13.88
CA VAL A 257 -15.49 -12.49 -13.98
C VAL A 257 -15.94 -13.75 -13.24
N ALA A 258 -15.19 -14.86 -13.37
CA ALA A 258 -15.47 -16.09 -12.63
C ALA A 258 -15.35 -15.88 -11.11
N ALA A 259 -14.25 -15.27 -10.64
CA ALA A 259 -14.04 -15.00 -9.22
C ALA A 259 -15.11 -14.05 -8.64
N PHE A 260 -15.48 -13.00 -9.37
CA PHE A 260 -16.52 -12.05 -8.98
C PHE A 260 -17.88 -12.75 -8.84
N THR A 261 -18.25 -13.54 -9.85
CA THR A 261 -19.53 -14.27 -9.87
C THR A 261 -19.59 -15.28 -8.73
N ASN A 262 -18.52 -16.04 -8.49
CA ASN A 262 -18.41 -17.00 -7.39
C ASN A 262 -18.43 -16.35 -6.00
N SER A 263 -18.22 -15.04 -5.94
CA SER A 263 -18.26 -14.23 -4.71
C SER A 263 -19.52 -13.37 -4.59
N GLY A 264 -20.54 -13.65 -5.43
CA GLY A 264 -21.86 -13.02 -5.33
C GLY A 264 -21.98 -11.63 -5.95
N LEU A 265 -21.00 -11.17 -6.75
CA LEU A 265 -21.10 -9.87 -7.43
C LEU A 265 -21.98 -9.95 -8.68
N GLU A 266 -22.96 -9.06 -8.77
CA GLU A 266 -23.83 -8.92 -9.94
C GLU A 266 -23.09 -8.34 -11.13
N SER A 267 -23.52 -8.66 -12.36
CA SER A 267 -22.88 -8.19 -13.60
C SER A 267 -22.67 -6.67 -13.67
N LYS A 268 -23.61 -5.89 -13.11
CA LYS A 268 -23.47 -4.42 -13.04
C LYS A 268 -22.33 -3.99 -12.11
N GLN A 269 -22.18 -4.63 -10.95
CA GLN A 269 -21.06 -4.37 -10.03
C GLN A 269 -19.73 -4.76 -10.69
N GLN A 270 -19.68 -5.91 -11.34
CA GLN A 270 -18.48 -6.37 -12.08
C GLN A 270 -18.06 -5.35 -13.15
N GLN A 271 -19.00 -4.89 -13.97
CA GLN A 271 -18.73 -3.90 -15.01
C GLN A 271 -18.26 -2.58 -14.42
N ASN A 272 -18.83 -2.16 -13.29
CA ASN A 272 -18.40 -0.95 -12.59
C ASN A 272 -16.96 -1.05 -12.09
N ILE A 273 -16.54 -2.20 -11.54
CA ILE A 273 -15.17 -2.43 -11.09
C ILE A 273 -14.18 -2.29 -12.27
N PHE A 274 -14.48 -2.91 -13.41
CA PHE A 274 -13.62 -2.75 -14.61
C PHE A 274 -13.60 -1.32 -15.14
N ASN A 275 -14.77 -0.69 -15.27
CA ASN A 275 -14.89 0.69 -15.77
C ASN A 275 -14.14 1.67 -14.86
N LYS A 276 -14.19 1.46 -13.54
CA LYS A 276 -13.47 2.29 -12.56
C LYS A 276 -11.97 2.33 -12.87
N MET A 277 -11.36 1.20 -13.19
CA MET A 277 -9.93 1.13 -13.55
C MET A 277 -9.65 1.69 -14.95
N LEU A 278 -10.50 1.36 -15.93
CA LEU A 278 -10.34 1.87 -17.29
C LEU A 278 -10.38 3.40 -17.36
N ASN A 279 -11.29 4.02 -16.60
CA ASN A 279 -11.49 5.47 -16.59
C ASN A 279 -10.30 6.26 -16.01
N VAL A 280 -9.41 5.61 -15.27
CA VAL A 280 -8.24 6.27 -14.65
C VAL A 280 -6.92 5.90 -15.31
N LYS A 281 -6.93 5.04 -16.34
CA LYS A 281 -5.72 4.57 -17.01
C LYS A 281 -4.82 5.72 -17.46
N ASP A 282 -5.35 6.66 -18.23
CA ASP A 282 -4.54 7.74 -18.79
C ASP A 282 -4.03 8.67 -17.67
N THR A 283 -4.87 8.95 -16.67
CA THR A 283 -4.47 9.70 -15.47
C THR A 283 -3.37 8.99 -14.69
N TRP A 284 -3.35 7.66 -14.62
CA TRP A 284 -2.24 6.91 -14.03
C TRP A 284 -0.94 7.10 -14.82
N LEU A 285 -0.99 7.00 -16.15
CA LEU A 285 0.19 7.20 -16.99
C LEU A 285 0.75 8.62 -16.83
N ASP A 286 -0.09 9.64 -16.73
CA ASP A 286 0.35 11.00 -16.47
C ASP A 286 0.92 11.17 -15.06
N PHE A 287 0.28 10.54 -14.05
CA PHE A 287 0.74 10.63 -12.66
C PHE A 287 2.11 9.97 -12.46
N ILE A 288 2.39 8.86 -13.15
CA ILE A 288 3.70 8.18 -13.11
C ILE A 288 4.83 9.11 -13.56
N GLU A 289 4.61 9.99 -14.54
CA GLU A 289 5.64 10.95 -15.00
C GLU A 289 6.04 11.94 -13.90
N SER A 290 5.07 12.32 -13.07
CA SER A 290 5.27 13.25 -11.96
C SER A 290 5.93 12.61 -10.73
N SER A 291 6.14 11.29 -10.74
CA SER A 291 6.66 10.55 -9.60
C SER A 291 8.17 10.73 -9.35
N PHE A 292 8.60 10.26 -8.17
CA PHE A 292 10.00 10.23 -7.75
C PHE A 292 10.79 9.03 -8.28
N LEU A 293 10.21 8.23 -9.18
CA LEU A 293 10.91 7.12 -9.84
C LEU A 293 11.93 7.62 -10.86
N SER A 294 12.92 6.78 -11.16
CA SER A 294 13.82 7.00 -12.30
C SER A 294 13.07 6.78 -13.62
N ASP A 295 13.59 7.33 -14.71
CA ASP A 295 12.94 7.23 -16.02
C ASP A 295 12.78 5.77 -16.47
N ASP A 296 13.76 4.91 -16.18
CA ASP A 296 13.68 3.47 -16.46
C ASP A 296 12.50 2.82 -15.70
N PHE A 297 12.34 3.13 -14.42
CA PHE A 297 11.22 2.63 -13.61
C PHE A 297 9.87 3.19 -14.10
N LYS A 298 9.81 4.46 -14.52
CA LYS A 298 8.59 5.05 -15.11
C LYS A 298 8.19 4.33 -16.40
N ILE A 299 9.14 4.12 -17.31
CA ILE A 299 8.92 3.42 -18.57
C ILE A 299 8.44 1.99 -18.30
N ALA A 300 9.13 1.27 -17.40
CA ALA A 300 8.76 -0.10 -17.03
C ALA A 300 7.35 -0.19 -16.44
N TYR A 301 6.99 0.73 -15.53
CA TYR A 301 5.69 0.74 -14.87
C TYR A 301 4.56 1.05 -15.86
N LYS A 302 4.74 2.04 -16.73
CA LYS A 302 3.77 2.37 -17.79
C LYS A 302 3.54 1.19 -18.72
N ARG A 303 4.61 0.60 -19.23
CA ARG A 303 4.55 -0.57 -20.13
C ARG A 303 3.80 -1.74 -19.48
N LEU A 304 4.09 -2.02 -18.21
CA LEU A 304 3.39 -3.05 -17.44
C LEU A 304 1.88 -2.76 -17.37
N ILE A 305 1.49 -1.55 -16.96
CA ILE A 305 0.08 -1.16 -16.85
C ILE A 305 -0.63 -1.28 -18.20
N GLU A 306 0.01 -0.81 -19.28
CA GLU A 306 -0.54 -0.90 -20.63
C GLU A 306 -0.77 -2.35 -21.08
N ASP A 307 0.20 -3.24 -20.89
CA ASP A 307 0.07 -4.68 -21.19
C ASP A 307 -1.09 -5.31 -20.41
N ARG A 308 -1.19 -5.02 -19.11
CA ARG A 308 -2.26 -5.55 -18.25
C ARG A 308 -3.64 -5.07 -18.69
N PHE A 309 -3.77 -3.80 -19.09
CA PHE A 309 -5.02 -3.28 -19.65
C PHE A 309 -5.38 -3.91 -20.99
N VAL A 310 -4.40 -4.09 -21.90
CA VAL A 310 -4.64 -4.77 -23.19
C VAL A 310 -5.19 -6.17 -22.94
N ARG A 311 -4.62 -6.93 -22.00
CA ARG A 311 -5.08 -8.27 -21.64
C ARG A 311 -6.51 -8.30 -21.08
N LEU A 312 -6.93 -7.25 -20.37
CA LEU A 312 -8.31 -7.14 -19.89
C LEU A 312 -9.31 -6.76 -20.97
N LEU A 313 -8.87 -6.06 -22.02
CA LEU A 313 -9.73 -5.58 -23.11
C LEU A 313 -9.83 -6.56 -24.29
N THR A 314 -8.81 -7.39 -24.51
CA THR A 314 -8.73 -8.30 -25.67
C THR A 314 -9.32 -9.68 -25.44
N ALA A 315 -9.73 -10.02 -24.21
CA ALA A 315 -10.34 -11.30 -23.88
C ALA A 315 -11.82 -11.33 -24.28
N LYS A 316 -12.10 -11.63 -25.56
CA LYS A 316 -13.32 -12.33 -25.99
C LYS A 316 -13.16 -13.83 -25.71
#